data_AF-A0A414QJZ9-F1
#
_entry.id   AF-A0A414QJZ9-F1
#
_cell.length_a   1.000
_cell.length_b   1.000
_cell.length_c   1.000
_cell.angle_alpha   90.00
_cell.angle_beta   90.00
_cell.angle_gamma   90.00
#
_symmetry.space_group_name_H-M   'P 1'
#
loop_
_entity.id
_entity.type
_entity.pdbx_description
1 polymer ?
#
loop_
_entity_poly.entity_id
_entity_poly.type
_entity_poly.pdbx_seq_one_letter_code
_entity_poly.pdbx_strand_id
1 'polypeptide(L)' 'MAADYLPEGFAIYQMRAEYKRQALLGDVFYPAVKVEEKNVTVALSAEDGKPYAIVEFTAK' A
#
# COMPACT_ATOMS: atom_id res chain seq x y z
N MET A 1 8.60 -1.32 1.26
CA MET A 1 7.43 -1.54 0.38
C MET A 1 6.21 -0.81 0.96
N ALA A 2 4.96 -1.32 0.85
CA ALA A 2 3.77 -0.56 1.27
C ALA A 2 3.78 -0.03 2.71
N ALA A 3 4.36 -0.78 3.66
CA ALA A 3 4.46 -0.36 5.07
C ALA A 3 5.40 0.84 5.30
N ASP A 4 6.31 1.15 4.36
CA ASP A 4 7.24 2.28 4.46
C ASP A 4 6.51 3.64 4.38
N TYR A 5 5.25 3.61 3.94
CA TYR A 5 4.38 4.77 3.80
C TYR A 5 3.43 4.97 4.99
N LEU A 6 3.58 4.17 6.05
CA LEU A 6 2.77 4.33 7.26
C LEU A 6 3.24 5.57 8.06
N PRO A 7 2.31 6.29 8.71
CA PRO A 7 2.67 7.35 9.65
C PRO A 7 3.62 6.83 10.75
N GLU A 8 4.48 7.71 11.25
CA GLU A 8 5.36 7.37 12.37
C GLU A 8 4.54 6.93 13.59
N GLY A 9 4.96 5.83 14.22
CA GLY A 9 4.25 5.26 15.37
C GLY A 9 2.95 4.52 15.03
N PHE A 10 2.61 4.33 13.75
CA PHE A 10 1.42 3.57 13.37
C PHE A 10 1.51 2.11 13.83
N ALA A 11 0.68 1.73 14.80
CA ALA A 11 0.60 0.37 15.31
C ALA A 11 -0.36 -0.46 14.45
N ILE A 12 0.19 -1.29 13.57
CA ILE A 12 -0.58 -2.20 12.72
C ILE A 12 -1.30 -3.23 13.59
N TYR A 13 -2.62 -3.18 13.63
CA TYR A 13 -3.48 -4.19 14.24
C TYR A 13 -3.90 -5.26 13.22
N GLN A 14 -4.23 -4.82 12.00
CA GLN A 14 -4.59 -5.70 10.89
C GLN A 14 -3.94 -5.21 9.59
N MET A 15 -3.61 -6.16 8.71
CA MET A 15 -3.11 -5.89 7.37
C MET A 15 -3.86 -6.77 6.36
N ARG A 16 -4.25 -6.19 5.23
CA ARG A 16 -4.85 -6.87 4.09
C ARG A 16 -4.15 -6.44 2.82
N ALA A 17 -3.61 -7.39 2.06
CA ALA A 17 -3.07 -7.13 0.73
C ALA A 17 -3.98 -7.76 -0.34
N GLU A 18 -4.35 -6.97 -1.34
CA GLU A 18 -5.00 -7.45 -2.55
C GLU A 18 -4.02 -7.35 -3.72
N TYR A 19 -3.64 -8.49 -4.27
CA TYR A 19 -2.79 -8.57 -5.46
C TYR A 19 -3.65 -8.54 -6.72
N LYS A 20 -3.37 -7.57 -7.59
CA LYS A 20 -4.11 -7.35 -8.84
C LYS A 20 -3.35 -7.91 -10.05
N ARG A 21 -2.02 -7.79 -10.05
CA ARG A 21 -1.12 -8.33 -11.09
C ARG A 21 0.29 -8.53 -10.53
N GLN A 22 1.07 -9.37 -11.20
CA GLN A 22 2.47 -9.60 -10.86
C GLN A 22 3.32 -8.39 -11.22
N ALA A 23 4.20 -7.98 -10.32
CA ALA A 23 5.30 -7.06 -10.62
C ALA A 23 6.54 -7.88 -11.01
N LEU A 24 7.27 -7.41 -12.01
CA LEU A 24 8.48 -8.05 -12.51
C LEU A 24 9.74 -7.31 -12.04
N LEU A 25 10.90 -7.98 -12.12
CA LEU A 25 12.18 -7.34 -11.83
C LEU A 25 12.40 -6.17 -12.79
N GLY A 26 12.64 -4.98 -12.23
CA GLY A 26 12.81 -3.74 -12.99
C GLY A 26 11.55 -2.87 -13.06
N ASP A 27 10.38 -3.39 -12.63
CA ASP A 27 9.20 -2.56 -12.48
C ASP A 27 9.41 -1.48 -11.41
N VAL A 28 8.95 -0.27 -11.71
CA VAL A 28 8.98 0.87 -10.81
C VAL A 28 7.59 1.06 -10.21
N PHE A 29 7.52 1.07 -8.87
CA PHE A 29 6.28 1.39 -8.18
C PHE A 29 6.08 2.90 -8.06
N TYR A 30 4.84 3.34 -8.28
CA TYR A 30 4.32 4.69 -8.07
C TYR A 30 3.26 4.62 -6.97
N PRO A 31 3.65 4.74 -5.69
CA PRO A 31 2.72 4.52 -4.59
C PRO A 31 1.77 5.69 -4.38
N ALA A 32 0.50 5.37 -4.15
CA ALA A 32 -0.49 6.33 -3.68
C ALA A 32 -0.94 5.94 -2.28
N VAL A 33 -0.98 6.93 -1.37
CA VAL A 33 -1.28 6.71 0.05
C VAL A 33 -2.56 7.46 0.41
N LYS A 34 -3.52 6.75 1.00
CA LYS A 34 -4.70 7.33 1.62
C LYS A 34 -4.63 7.07 3.11
N VAL A 35 -4.68 8.14 3.90
CA VAL A 35 -4.69 8.08 5.37
C VAL A 35 -6.06 8.50 5.88
N GLU A 36 -6.63 7.66 6.72
CA GLU A 36 -7.86 7.88 7.49
C GLU A 36 -7.55 7.66 8.97
N GLU A 37 -8.48 8.00 9.87
CA GLU A 37 -8.24 8.03 11.33
C GLU A 37 -7.64 6.73 11.89
N LYS A 38 -8.07 5.57 11.37
CA LYS A 38 -7.56 4.25 11.78
C LYS A 38 -7.06 3.39 10.64
N ASN A 39 -7.16 3.86 9.40
CA ASN A 39 -6.87 3.06 8.22
C ASN A 39 -5.86 3.78 7.33
N VAL A 40 -4.88 3.04 6.83
CA VAL A 40 -3.95 3.51 5.81
C VAL A 40 -4.01 2.56 4.64
N THR A 41 -4.37 3.07 3.47
CA THR A 41 -4.38 2.30 2.23
C THR A 41 -3.24 2.78 1.33
N VAL A 42 -2.42 1.83 0.87
CA VAL A 42 -1.29 2.07 -0.03
C VAL A 42 -1.51 1.28 -1.30
N ALA A 43 -1.69 1.96 -2.42
CA ALA A 43 -1.73 1.35 -3.73
C ALA A 43 -0.32 1.39 -4.34
N LEU A 44 0.27 0.22 -4.61
CA LEU A 44 1.52 0.09 -5.35
C LEU A 44 1.18 -0.04 -6.83
N SER A 45 1.20 1.08 -7.55
CA SER A 45 0.81 1.15 -8.96
C SER A 45 2.00 1.26 -9.90
N ALA A 46 1.79 1.00 -11.20
CA ALA A 46 2.72 1.45 -12.23
C ALA A 46 2.48 2.93 -12.56
N GLU A 47 3.29 3.47 -13.46
CA GLU A 47 3.16 4.86 -13.95
C GLU A 47 1.77 5.14 -14.55
N ASP A 48 1.15 4.13 -15.17
CA ASP A 48 -0.20 4.20 -15.74
C ASP A 48 -1.33 4.18 -14.70
N GLY A 49 -0.99 4.19 -13.41
CA GLY A 49 -1.92 4.18 -12.29
C GLY A 49 -2.53 2.82 -11.98
N LYS A 50 -2.28 1.78 -12.79
CA LYS A 50 -2.85 0.46 -12.52
C LYS A 50 -2.11 -0.21 -11.35
N PRO A 51 -2.82 -0.67 -10.32
CA PRO A 51 -2.22 -1.28 -9.15
C PRO A 51 -1.63 -2.66 -9.47
N TYR A 52 -0.46 -2.94 -8.93
CA TYR A 52 0.05 -4.30 -8.74
C TYR A 52 -0.52 -4.91 -7.48
N ALA A 53 -0.50 -4.15 -6.39
CA ALA A 53 -1.11 -4.51 -5.12
C ALA A 53 -1.73 -3.29 -4.44
N ILE A 54 -2.81 -3.51 -3.71
CA ILE A 54 -3.38 -2.54 -2.79
C ILE A 54 -3.29 -3.14 -1.39
N VAL A 55 -2.65 -2.41 -0.48
CA VAL A 55 -2.45 -2.85 0.90
C VAL A 55 -3.18 -1.91 1.83
N GLU A 56 -4.02 -2.47 2.69
CA GLU A 56 -4.71 -1.75 3.74
C GLU A 56 -4.13 -2.17 5.09
N PHE A 57 -3.84 -1.18 5.93
CA PHE A 57 -3.42 -1.33 7.30
C PHE A 57 -4.47 -0.69 8.20
N THR A 58 -4.84 -1.37 9.27
CA THR A 58 -5.80 -0.86 10.26
C THR A 58 -5.12 -0.81 11.63
N ALA A 59 -5.29 0.29 12.33
CA ALA A 59 -4.89 0.48 13.73
C ALA A 59 -6.03 0.05 14.68
N LYS A 60 -5.70 -0.15 15.97
CA LYS A 60 -6.65 -0.59 17.00
C LYS A 60 -7.69 0.49 17.35
#